data_AF-A0AAJ0D4W9-F1
#
_entry.id   AF-A0AAJ0D4W9-F1
#
_cell.length_a   1.000
_cell.length_b   1.000
_cell.length_c   1.000
_cell.angle_alpha   90.00
_cell.angle_beta   90.00
_cell.angle_gamma   90.00
#
_symmetry.space_group_name_H-M   'P 1'
#
loop_
_entity.id
_entity.type
_entity.pdbx_description
1 polymer ?
#
loop_
_entity_poly.entity_id
_entity_poly.type
_entity_poly.pdbx_seq_one_letter_code
_entity_poly.pdbx_strand_id
1 'polypeptide(L)'
;MAAGGDANEVVQTIESGLPTRTPASDAEEISIITTGSRKAARRDRVIDEDEPLVDTTADLTLRSKKTERAEKRLQKKQTKAAKAKIPISLLDIPTELLQEIAGYLRPSDVLQLLQVNHNVRDFIQTNESAIARDIIGRRYWVLSRCFPLPLSLDNVDSSARSALLSDARQHTIQTHKKPYQHVRSVEPLKICTCMSCVMAWINLCTILDLSHWQKNLNKREPIPMIPRGTTPEWNRRLLDANAAIVEKAMDSRLVHAVILENHLSTTIQTIFRTFRGKKTVHPKRLYHLTQSEAERETDEFLERSGPPSYEPPWHRDNYYGLEAYVPNRKWDKVQEKWIYYAKGMHDNDLQWVKRWYTPKVPPTAVKEQAIEPPARSEKISEV
;
A
#
# COMPACT_ATOMS: atom_id res chain seq x y z
N MET A 1 -30.96 41.85 -27.72
CA MET A 1 -31.55 40.52 -27.48
C MET A 1 -30.70 39.89 -26.37
N ALA A 2 -30.97 40.16 -25.09
CA ALA A 2 -32.01 39.53 -24.25
C ALA A 2 -31.83 38.00 -24.21
N ALA A 3 -31.71 37.27 -23.11
CA ALA A 3 -31.76 37.47 -21.65
C ALA A 3 -31.05 36.21 -21.06
N GLY A 4 -30.53 36.08 -19.84
CA GLY A 4 -30.93 36.63 -18.55
C GLY A 4 -31.47 35.51 -17.65
N GLY A 5 -30.82 35.30 -16.50
CA GLY A 5 -31.39 34.72 -15.27
C GLY A 5 -31.08 33.24 -14.99
N ASP A 6 -30.96 32.79 -13.74
CA ASP A 6 -30.62 33.45 -12.48
C ASP A 6 -30.38 32.30 -11.49
N ALA A 7 -29.34 32.42 -10.66
CA ALA A 7 -29.03 31.47 -9.61
C ALA A 7 -29.52 32.08 -8.28
N ASN A 8 -30.41 31.38 -7.58
CA ASN A 8 -30.86 31.78 -6.25
C ASN A 8 -30.70 30.63 -5.25
N GLU A 9 -29.70 30.77 -4.39
CA GLU A 9 -29.77 30.75 -2.92
C GLU A 9 -30.77 29.79 -2.25
N VAL A 10 -30.29 28.86 -1.40
CA VAL A 10 -30.72 28.72 0.01
C VAL A 10 -29.60 28.05 0.83
N VAL A 11 -29.03 28.83 1.75
CA VAL A 11 -28.27 28.37 2.92
C VAL A 11 -29.28 28.15 4.05
N GLN A 12 -29.28 26.98 4.68
CA GLN A 12 -29.92 26.80 5.99
C GLN A 12 -29.03 25.98 6.94
N THR A 13 -28.60 26.71 7.97
CA THR A 13 -27.99 26.32 9.23
C THR A 13 -29.00 25.55 10.09
N ILE A 14 -28.58 24.44 10.72
CA ILE A 14 -29.29 23.86 11.86
C ILE A 14 -28.27 23.60 12.96
N GLU A 15 -28.31 24.46 13.98
CA GLU A 15 -27.72 24.27 15.30
C GLU A 15 -28.69 23.53 16.23
N SER A 16 -28.10 22.89 17.25
CA SER A 16 -28.69 22.49 18.55
C SER A 16 -29.70 21.31 18.53
N GLY A 17 -29.71 20.38 19.48
CA GLY A 17 -28.97 20.23 20.73
C GLY A 17 -29.33 18.87 21.37
N LEU A 18 -28.40 18.34 22.16
CA LEU A 18 -28.60 17.21 23.06
C LEU A 18 -29.77 17.47 24.04
N PRO A 19 -30.38 16.39 24.55
CA PRO A 19 -30.60 16.36 25.98
C PRO A 19 -30.08 15.07 26.62
N THR A 20 -29.11 15.29 27.49
CA THR A 20 -28.73 14.46 28.64
C THR A 20 -29.95 14.25 29.54
N ARG A 21 -30.24 13.01 29.96
CA ARG A 21 -31.23 12.75 31.01
C ARG A 21 -30.78 11.57 31.89
N THR A 22 -30.24 11.90 33.05
CA THR A 22 -30.09 11.01 34.22
C THR A 22 -31.05 11.47 35.33
N PRO A 23 -31.29 10.62 36.35
CA PRO A 23 -32.60 10.45 36.97
C PRO A 23 -32.71 10.99 38.42
N ALA A 24 -33.95 11.22 38.85
CA ALA A 24 -34.48 11.30 40.23
C ALA A 24 -35.84 12.02 40.11
N SER A 25 -36.89 11.82 40.88
CA SER A 25 -37.31 10.94 41.96
C SER A 25 -38.86 11.08 41.99
N ASP A 26 -39.51 10.54 43.02
CA ASP A 26 -40.93 10.70 43.37
C ASP A 26 -41.79 9.55 42.83
N ALA A 27 -41.96 8.44 43.57
CA ALA A 27 -42.68 8.29 44.83
C ALA A 27 -44.18 8.63 44.69
N GLU A 28 -44.96 7.66 44.24
CA GLU A 28 -46.37 7.56 44.62
C GLU A 28 -46.70 6.13 45.05
N GLU A 29 -47.43 6.09 46.14
CA GLU A 29 -47.64 5.05 47.11
C GLU A 29 -49.13 4.70 47.03
N ILE A 30 -49.51 3.46 46.67
CA ILE A 30 -50.87 2.98 46.95
C ILE A 30 -50.84 1.50 47.38
N SER A 31 -51.27 1.34 48.63
CA SER A 31 -51.43 0.16 49.48
C SER A 31 -52.59 -0.77 49.08
N ILE A 32 -52.40 -2.10 49.24
CA ILE A 32 -53.50 -3.03 49.56
C ILE A 32 -53.03 -4.10 50.58
N ILE A 33 -53.31 -3.79 51.84
CA ILE A 33 -53.87 -4.60 52.95
C ILE A 33 -53.62 -6.13 52.95
N THR A 34 -52.88 -6.57 53.97
CA THR A 34 -52.75 -7.96 54.42
C THR A 34 -53.43 -8.12 55.78
N THR A 35 -54.36 -9.08 55.90
CA THR A 35 -54.95 -9.56 57.16
C THR A 35 -54.71 -11.06 57.23
N GLY A 36 -54.28 -11.71 58.30
CA GLY A 36 -53.88 -11.33 59.65
C GLY A 36 -53.37 -12.60 60.34
N SER A 37 -52.41 -12.46 61.25
CA SER A 37 -51.85 -13.56 62.06
C SER A 37 -52.46 -13.54 63.46
N ARG A 38 -52.88 -14.70 63.98
CA ARG A 38 -53.27 -14.91 65.39
C ARG A 38 -52.28 -15.85 66.07
N LYS A 39 -52.05 -15.53 67.35
CA LYS A 39 -50.94 -15.93 68.23
C LYS A 39 -50.99 -17.40 68.71
N ALA A 40 -49.80 -17.79 69.17
CA ALA A 40 -49.37 -19.04 69.77
C ALA A 40 -50.18 -19.59 70.96
N ALA A 41 -50.11 -20.92 71.12
CA ALA A 41 -50.29 -21.63 72.38
C ALA A 41 -49.21 -22.74 72.50
N ARG A 42 -48.75 -22.97 73.73
CA ARG A 42 -47.55 -23.74 74.13
C ARG A 42 -47.98 -25.04 74.82
N ARG A 43 -47.42 -26.19 74.42
CA ARG A 43 -47.33 -27.53 75.10
C ARG A 43 -46.89 -28.54 74.02
N ASP A 44 -46.11 -29.59 74.20
CA ASP A 44 -45.33 -30.18 75.29
C ASP A 44 -44.22 -31.02 74.58
N ARG A 45 -43.12 -31.34 75.25
CA ARG A 45 -42.05 -32.19 74.70
C ARG A 45 -42.54 -33.63 74.48
N VAL A 46 -42.41 -34.12 73.24
CA VAL A 46 -42.24 -35.55 72.95
C VAL A 46 -41.01 -35.65 72.06
N ILE A 47 -39.99 -36.34 72.56
CA ILE A 47 -38.87 -36.85 71.76
C ILE A 47 -39.38 -38.20 71.27
N ASP A 48 -39.51 -38.36 69.96
CA ASP A 48 -39.49 -39.67 69.31
C ASP A 48 -38.75 -39.53 67.99
N GLU A 49 -37.83 -40.45 67.75
CA GLU A 49 -36.89 -40.43 66.66
C GLU A 49 -37.60 -40.75 65.35
N ASP A 50 -37.43 -39.91 64.32
CA ASP A 50 -37.55 -40.34 62.93
C ASP A 50 -36.75 -39.40 62.03
N GLU A 51 -35.68 -39.98 61.48
CA GLU A 51 -34.94 -39.70 60.24
C GLU A 51 -35.29 -38.42 59.43
N PRO A 52 -34.30 -37.66 58.92
CA PRO A 52 -34.59 -36.54 58.02
C PRO A 52 -35.30 -37.08 56.77
N LEU A 53 -36.59 -36.74 56.61
CA LEU A 53 -37.36 -37.06 55.41
C LEU A 53 -36.71 -36.35 54.21
N VAL A 54 -35.80 -37.06 53.56
CA VAL A 54 -35.23 -36.67 52.27
C VAL A 54 -36.39 -36.68 51.29
N ASP A 55 -36.70 -35.52 50.74
CA ASP A 55 -37.67 -35.38 49.66
C ASP A 55 -37.13 -36.14 48.43
N THR A 56 -37.50 -37.42 48.31
CA THR A 56 -37.17 -38.30 47.19
C THR A 56 -38.12 -38.09 46.01
N THR A 57 -38.95 -37.05 46.03
CA THR A 57 -39.83 -36.77 44.89
C THR A 57 -38.99 -36.34 43.70
N ALA A 58 -38.94 -37.20 42.69
CA ALA A 58 -38.38 -36.85 41.39
C ALA A 58 -39.15 -35.65 40.86
N ASP A 59 -38.40 -34.58 40.54
CA ASP A 59 -38.91 -33.30 40.08
C ASP A 59 -39.98 -33.53 38.99
N LEU A 60 -41.24 -33.24 39.34
CA LEU A 60 -42.39 -33.54 38.49
C LEU A 60 -42.23 -32.77 37.17
N THR A 61 -41.96 -33.47 36.07
CA THR A 61 -41.87 -32.86 34.75
C THR A 61 -43.22 -32.22 34.40
N LEU A 62 -43.38 -30.94 34.70
CA LEU A 62 -44.55 -30.12 34.42
C LEU A 62 -44.66 -29.92 32.90
N ARG A 63 -45.15 -30.96 32.21
CA ARG A 63 -45.54 -30.95 30.81
C ARG A 63 -46.88 -30.26 30.64
N SER A 64 -46.97 -29.00 31.07
CA SER A 64 -48.13 -28.19 30.70
C SER A 64 -47.96 -27.72 29.25
N LYS A 65 -49.03 -27.69 28.47
CA LYS A 65 -49.01 -27.08 27.12
C LYS A 65 -48.51 -25.63 27.13
N LYS A 66 -48.59 -24.93 28.27
CA LYS A 66 -48.13 -23.54 28.43
C LYS A 66 -46.60 -23.45 28.58
N THR A 67 -45.99 -24.37 29.33
CA THR A 67 -44.53 -24.46 29.51
C THR A 67 -43.84 -24.93 28.23
N GLU A 68 -44.40 -25.92 27.52
CA GLU A 68 -43.86 -26.36 26.22
C GLU A 68 -43.90 -25.25 25.15
N ARG A 69 -44.96 -24.42 25.14
CA ARG A 69 -45.06 -23.26 24.25
C ARG A 69 -44.05 -22.16 24.60
N ALA A 70 -43.77 -21.95 25.89
CA ALA A 70 -42.79 -20.99 26.36
C ALA A 70 -41.36 -21.44 26.00
N GLU A 71 -41.04 -22.71 26.21
CA GLU A 71 -39.75 -23.30 25.81
C GLU A 71 -39.55 -23.27 24.29
N LYS A 72 -40.57 -23.64 23.49
CA LYS A 72 -40.50 -23.49 22.02
C LYS A 72 -40.31 -22.03 21.59
N ARG A 73 -40.89 -21.06 22.30
CA ARG A 73 -40.65 -19.63 22.03
C ARG A 73 -39.23 -19.21 22.42
N LEU A 74 -38.71 -19.70 23.54
CA LEU A 74 -37.36 -19.42 24.00
C LEU A 74 -36.33 -20.04 23.05
N GLN A 75 -36.49 -21.30 22.65
CA GLN A 75 -35.66 -21.98 21.66
C GLN A 75 -35.74 -21.28 20.29
N LYS A 76 -36.92 -20.82 19.84
CA LYS A 76 -37.03 -20.01 18.61
C LYS A 76 -36.32 -18.66 18.72
N LYS A 77 -36.35 -18.00 19.89
CA LYS A 77 -35.60 -16.76 20.12
C LYS A 77 -34.09 -17.02 20.16
N GLN A 78 -33.64 -18.07 20.84
CA GLN A 78 -32.23 -18.45 20.94
C GLN A 78 -31.67 -18.90 19.59
N THR A 79 -32.40 -19.68 18.80
CA THR A 79 -32.00 -20.05 17.44
C THR A 79 -31.99 -18.86 16.48
N LYS A 80 -32.93 -17.91 16.61
CA LYS A 80 -32.86 -16.64 15.86
C LYS A 80 -31.66 -15.78 16.27
N ALA A 81 -31.38 -15.68 17.57
CA ALA A 81 -30.21 -14.95 18.07
C ALA A 81 -28.88 -15.61 17.66
N ALA A 82 -28.83 -16.95 17.63
CA ALA A 82 -27.67 -17.69 17.15
C ALA A 82 -27.47 -17.53 15.63
N LYS A 83 -28.56 -17.54 14.84
CA LYS A 83 -28.50 -17.26 13.40
C LYS A 83 -28.10 -15.82 13.08
N ALA A 84 -28.49 -14.86 13.93
CA ALA A 84 -28.07 -13.46 13.79
C ALA A 84 -26.57 -13.23 14.07
N LYS A 85 -25.88 -14.20 14.70
CA LYS A 85 -24.43 -14.13 14.94
C LYS A 85 -23.59 -14.69 13.79
N ILE A 86 -24.21 -15.31 12.79
CA ILE A 86 -23.51 -15.83 11.61
C ILE A 86 -23.57 -14.73 10.54
N PRO A 87 -22.44 -14.22 10.04
CA PRO A 87 -22.44 -13.23 8.97
C PRO A 87 -23.13 -13.81 7.74
N ILE A 88 -24.10 -13.08 7.19
CA ILE A 88 -24.90 -13.51 6.03
C ILE A 88 -24.22 -13.02 4.75
N SER A 89 -23.59 -11.84 4.83
CA SER A 89 -22.84 -11.19 3.75
C SER A 89 -21.37 -11.08 4.11
N LEU A 90 -20.51 -11.04 3.09
CA LEU A 90 -19.08 -10.77 3.24
C LEU A 90 -18.85 -9.48 4.05
N LEU A 91 -19.65 -8.44 3.82
CA LEU A 91 -19.53 -7.15 4.48
C LEU A 91 -20.02 -7.13 5.95
N ASP A 92 -20.66 -8.20 6.41
CA ASP A 92 -21.06 -8.33 7.83
C ASP A 92 -19.88 -8.77 8.71
N ILE A 93 -18.74 -9.11 8.09
CA ILE A 93 -17.51 -9.52 8.76
C ILE A 93 -16.76 -8.27 9.26
N PRO A 94 -16.11 -8.32 10.45
CA PRO A 94 -15.21 -7.25 10.92
C PRO A 94 -14.18 -6.82 9.86
N THR A 95 -13.95 -5.51 9.78
CA THR A 95 -13.07 -4.85 8.79
C THR A 95 -11.67 -5.45 8.76
N GLU A 96 -11.16 -5.86 9.92
CA GLU A 96 -9.83 -6.44 10.13
C GLU A 96 -9.71 -7.81 9.46
N LEU A 97 -10.75 -8.65 9.59
CA LEU A 97 -10.81 -9.95 8.94
C LEU A 97 -11.00 -9.80 7.43
N LEU A 98 -11.78 -8.82 6.98
CA LEU A 98 -11.91 -8.51 5.55
C LEU A 98 -10.61 -8.04 4.94
N GLN A 99 -9.86 -7.19 5.65
CA GLN A 99 -8.54 -6.76 5.23
C GLN A 99 -7.58 -7.96 5.17
N GLU A 100 -7.60 -8.84 6.18
CA GLU A 100 -6.77 -10.03 6.18
C GLU A 100 -7.09 -10.96 5.00
N ILE A 101 -8.39 -11.21 4.72
CA ILE A 101 -8.83 -11.98 3.56
C ILE A 101 -8.32 -11.34 2.27
N ALA A 102 -8.49 -10.02 2.12
CA ALA A 102 -7.97 -9.28 0.97
C ALA A 102 -6.44 -9.37 0.85
N GLY A 103 -5.72 -9.45 1.97
CA GLY A 103 -4.28 -9.65 2.06
C GLY A 103 -3.79 -10.99 1.48
N TYR A 104 -4.65 -12.01 1.40
CA TYR A 104 -4.33 -13.29 0.76
C TYR A 104 -4.60 -13.32 -0.75
N LEU A 105 -5.37 -12.36 -1.26
CA LEU A 105 -5.69 -12.28 -2.69
C LEU A 105 -4.50 -11.74 -3.50
N ARG A 106 -4.56 -11.92 -4.82
CA ARG A 106 -3.62 -11.29 -5.74
C ARG A 106 -4.04 -9.83 -5.97
N PRO A 107 -3.09 -8.91 -6.20
CA PRO A 107 -3.42 -7.52 -6.51
C PRO A 107 -4.42 -7.39 -7.67
N SER A 108 -4.26 -8.20 -8.72
CA SER A 108 -5.18 -8.28 -9.85
C SER A 108 -6.60 -8.67 -9.45
N ASP A 109 -6.76 -9.65 -8.56
CA ASP A 109 -8.07 -10.07 -8.04
C ASP A 109 -8.70 -8.97 -7.18
N VAL A 110 -7.92 -8.28 -6.34
CA VAL A 110 -8.41 -7.13 -5.55
C VAL A 110 -8.91 -6.00 -6.45
N LEU A 111 -8.22 -5.71 -7.56
CA LEU A 111 -8.70 -4.75 -8.55
C LEU A 111 -10.01 -5.19 -9.22
N GLN A 112 -10.19 -6.49 -9.46
CA GLN A 112 -11.46 -7.01 -9.98
C GLN A 112 -12.60 -6.86 -8.95
N LEU A 113 -12.31 -7.00 -7.65
CA LEU A 113 -13.29 -6.80 -6.59
C LEU A 113 -13.86 -5.38 -6.54
N LEU A 114 -13.11 -4.35 -6.99
CA LEU A 114 -13.60 -2.98 -7.13
C LEU A 114 -14.81 -2.85 -8.09
N GLN A 115 -15.03 -3.85 -8.94
CA GLN A 115 -16.11 -3.86 -9.92
C GLN A 115 -17.37 -4.59 -9.43
N VAL A 116 -17.30 -5.28 -8.28
CA VAL A 116 -18.40 -6.14 -7.79
C VAL A 116 -19.60 -5.32 -7.32
N ASN A 117 -19.39 -4.39 -6.39
CA ASN A 117 -20.42 -3.45 -5.94
C ASN A 117 -19.77 -2.20 -5.29
N HIS A 118 -20.58 -1.16 -5.03
CA HIS A 118 -20.09 0.10 -4.46
C HIS A 118 -19.52 -0.07 -3.04
N ASN A 119 -20.16 -0.85 -2.18
CA ASN A 119 -19.68 -1.05 -0.80
C ASN A 119 -18.30 -1.73 -0.74
N VAL A 120 -18.06 -2.75 -1.57
CA VAL A 120 -16.76 -3.43 -1.68
C VAL A 120 -15.71 -2.48 -2.27
N ARG A 121 -16.10 -1.67 -3.26
CA ARG A 121 -15.22 -0.64 -3.81
C ARG A 121 -14.80 0.37 -2.75
N ASP A 122 -15.76 0.92 -2.01
CA ASP A 122 -15.51 1.92 -0.98
C ASP A 122 -14.66 1.34 0.15
N PHE A 123 -14.92 0.09 0.55
CA PHE A 123 -14.08 -0.64 1.52
C PHE A 123 -12.64 -0.78 1.04
N ILE A 124 -12.41 -1.26 -0.19
CA ILE A 124 -11.06 -1.46 -0.73
C ILE A 124 -10.34 -0.11 -0.90
N GLN A 125 -11.02 0.92 -1.40
CA GLN A 125 -10.43 2.25 -1.57
C GLN A 125 -10.04 2.88 -0.24
N THR A 126 -10.89 2.75 0.79
CA THR A 126 -10.61 3.27 2.13
C THR A 126 -9.42 2.57 2.77
N ASN A 127 -9.28 1.26 2.55
CA ASN A 127 -8.25 0.42 3.18
C ASN A 127 -7.09 0.06 2.23
N GLU A 128 -6.97 0.73 1.08
CA GLU A 128 -6.10 0.32 -0.02
C GLU A 128 -4.64 0.14 0.43
N SER A 129 -4.13 1.13 1.17
CA SER A 129 -2.74 1.14 1.65
C SER A 129 -2.44 -0.01 2.61
N ALA A 130 -3.41 -0.41 3.43
CA ALA A 130 -3.24 -1.50 4.39
C ALA A 130 -3.28 -2.86 3.68
N ILE A 131 -4.31 -3.07 2.83
CA ILE A 131 -4.45 -4.27 1.98
C ILE A 131 -3.19 -4.47 1.13
N ALA A 132 -2.75 -3.43 0.40
CA ALA A 132 -1.58 -3.52 -0.46
C ALA A 132 -0.30 -3.79 0.31
N ARG A 133 -0.14 -3.24 1.53
CA ARG A 133 1.01 -3.53 2.40
C ARG A 133 1.04 -4.99 2.81
N ASP A 134 -0.11 -5.56 3.17
CA ASP A 134 -0.22 -6.96 3.58
C ASP A 134 0.07 -7.90 2.41
N ILE A 135 -0.48 -7.62 1.22
CA ILE A 135 -0.20 -8.40 0.00
C ILE A 135 1.29 -8.35 -0.35
N ILE A 136 1.88 -7.15 -0.39
CA ILE A 136 3.31 -6.98 -0.70
C ILE A 136 4.18 -7.71 0.33
N GLY A 137 3.87 -7.59 1.62
CA GLY A 137 4.61 -8.24 2.69
C GLY A 137 4.55 -9.77 2.64
N ARG A 138 3.42 -10.33 2.19
CA ARG A 138 3.22 -11.79 2.09
C ARG A 138 3.76 -12.40 0.80
N ARG A 139 3.63 -11.71 -0.34
CA ARG A 139 3.90 -12.28 -1.68
C ARG A 139 5.10 -11.68 -2.42
N TYR A 140 5.40 -10.40 -2.18
CA TYR A 140 6.31 -9.61 -3.01
C TYR A 140 7.37 -8.87 -2.19
N TRP A 141 7.82 -9.48 -1.10
CA TRP A 141 8.65 -8.79 -0.12
C TRP A 141 10.10 -8.61 -0.62
N VAL A 142 10.61 -9.50 -1.47
CA VAL A 142 11.92 -9.34 -2.14
C VAL A 142 11.81 -8.27 -3.22
N LEU A 143 10.81 -8.39 -4.10
CA LEU A 143 10.62 -7.51 -5.24
C LEU A 143 10.34 -6.07 -4.80
N SER A 144 9.56 -5.87 -3.73
CA SER A 144 9.29 -4.51 -3.21
C SER A 144 10.54 -3.78 -2.71
N ARG A 145 11.57 -4.50 -2.23
CA ARG A 145 12.87 -3.92 -1.87
C ARG A 145 13.74 -3.61 -3.08
N CYS A 146 13.53 -4.34 -4.17
CA CYS A 146 14.31 -4.19 -5.40
C CYS A 146 13.73 -3.11 -6.32
N PHE A 147 12.42 -2.91 -6.26
CA PHE A 147 11.67 -1.97 -7.10
C PHE A 147 10.93 -0.94 -6.23
N PRO A 148 11.66 -0.02 -5.56
CA PRO A 148 11.03 1.08 -4.85
C PRO A 148 10.31 2.01 -5.83
N LEU A 149 9.33 2.75 -5.34
CA LEU A 149 8.65 3.80 -6.11
C LEU A 149 9.52 5.07 -6.16
N PRO A 150 9.54 5.81 -7.28
CA PRO A 150 10.04 7.17 -7.30
C PRO A 150 9.13 8.07 -6.45
N LEU A 151 9.70 9.15 -5.92
CA LEU A 151 8.95 10.12 -5.11
C LEU A 151 8.46 11.29 -5.96
N SER A 152 7.25 11.75 -5.69
CA SER A 152 6.73 13.00 -6.25
C SER A 152 7.64 14.16 -5.83
N LEU A 153 7.84 15.11 -6.74
CA LEU A 153 8.61 16.32 -6.45
C LEU A 153 7.95 17.16 -5.35
N ASP A 154 6.63 17.07 -5.20
CA ASP A 154 5.89 17.80 -4.16
C ASP A 154 6.19 17.30 -2.75
N ASN A 155 6.64 16.05 -2.61
CA ASN A 155 7.05 15.46 -1.34
C ASN A 155 8.52 15.74 -0.99
N VAL A 156 9.25 16.50 -1.83
CA VAL A 156 10.66 16.82 -1.62
C VAL A 156 10.79 18.20 -0.95
N ASP A 157 11.69 18.29 0.04
CA ASP A 157 12.03 19.54 0.73
C ASP A 157 12.37 20.69 -0.24
N SER A 158 11.89 21.90 0.06
CA SER A 158 11.97 23.06 -0.84
C SER A 158 13.40 23.40 -1.27
N SER A 159 14.39 23.25 -0.37
CA SER A 159 15.79 23.48 -0.73
C SER A 159 16.31 22.46 -1.76
N ALA A 160 15.96 21.19 -1.59
CA ALA A 160 16.30 20.14 -2.56
C ALA A 160 15.56 20.34 -3.88
N ARG A 161 14.29 20.73 -3.83
CA ARG A 161 13.48 21.02 -5.02
C ARG A 161 14.12 22.09 -5.89
N SER A 162 14.60 23.19 -5.29
CA SER A 162 15.29 24.25 -6.03
C SER A 162 16.57 23.75 -6.72
N ALA A 163 17.36 22.93 -6.03
CA ALA A 163 18.60 22.37 -6.57
C ALA A 163 18.32 21.34 -7.69
N LEU A 164 17.28 20.52 -7.54
CA LEU A 164 16.84 19.54 -8.54
C LEU A 164 16.36 20.20 -9.83
N LEU A 165 15.67 21.34 -9.72
CA LEU A 165 15.16 22.09 -10.86
C LEU A 165 16.17 23.07 -11.49
N SER A 166 17.37 23.21 -10.90
CA SER A 166 18.40 24.09 -11.47
C SER A 166 18.82 23.66 -12.88
N ASP A 167 19.06 24.64 -13.76
CA ASP A 167 19.46 24.38 -15.15
C ASP A 167 20.74 23.55 -15.24
N ALA A 168 21.71 23.81 -14.34
CA ALA A 168 22.94 23.04 -14.24
C ALA A 168 22.65 21.56 -13.99
N ARG A 169 21.74 21.24 -13.07
CA ARG A 169 21.35 19.86 -12.76
C ARG A 169 20.61 19.22 -13.93
N GLN A 170 19.67 19.94 -14.54
CA GLN A 170 18.90 19.43 -15.69
C GLN A 170 19.82 19.13 -16.87
N HIS A 171 20.80 20.00 -17.14
CA HIS A 171 21.80 19.78 -18.16
C HIS A 171 22.66 18.53 -17.87
N THR A 172 23.11 18.33 -16.62
CA THR A 172 23.84 17.10 -16.23
C THR A 172 23.01 15.84 -16.46
N ILE A 173 21.73 15.84 -16.07
CA ILE A 173 20.83 14.70 -16.30
C ILE A 173 20.67 14.41 -17.80
N GLN A 174 20.49 15.46 -18.60
CA GLN A 174 20.35 15.33 -20.05
C GLN A 174 21.65 14.83 -20.72
N THR A 175 22.81 15.29 -20.25
CA THR A 175 24.13 14.87 -20.78
C THR A 175 24.40 13.40 -20.52
N HIS A 176 24.05 12.90 -19.32
CA HIS A 176 24.21 11.49 -18.95
C HIS A 176 23.00 10.63 -19.30
N LYS A 177 22.06 11.15 -20.10
CA LYS A 177 20.89 10.41 -20.54
C LYS A 177 21.34 9.27 -21.45
N LYS A 178 21.38 8.06 -20.90
CA LYS A 178 21.41 6.88 -21.76
C LYS A 178 20.04 6.85 -22.49
N PRO A 179 19.96 7.03 -23.82
CA PRO A 179 18.70 6.93 -24.59
C PRO A 179 18.10 5.50 -24.61
N TYR A 180 17.48 5.07 -23.50
CA TYR A 180 16.69 3.84 -23.48
C TYR A 180 15.53 3.96 -24.48
N GLN A 181 15.43 3.03 -25.42
CA GLN A 181 14.31 3.00 -26.39
C GLN A 181 12.99 2.56 -25.76
N HIS A 182 13.06 1.92 -24.59
CA HIS A 182 11.94 1.26 -23.90
C HIS A 182 11.56 1.94 -22.58
N VAL A 183 12.12 3.12 -22.28
CA VAL A 183 11.82 3.89 -21.06
C VAL A 183 11.53 5.33 -21.43
N ARG A 184 10.37 5.85 -21.01
CA ARG A 184 10.04 7.28 -21.13
C ARG A 184 10.94 8.09 -20.20
N SER A 185 11.31 9.30 -20.61
CA SER A 185 12.07 10.19 -19.73
C SER A 185 11.21 10.70 -18.57
N VAL A 186 11.82 10.80 -17.39
CA VAL A 186 11.19 11.36 -16.19
C VAL A 186 10.81 12.82 -16.43
N GLU A 187 9.61 13.22 -16.01
CA GLU A 187 9.17 14.62 -16.04
C GLU A 187 9.66 15.37 -14.79
N PRO A 188 10.61 16.32 -14.91
CA PRO A 188 11.28 16.90 -13.75
C PRO A 188 10.38 17.75 -12.85
N LEU A 189 9.25 18.21 -13.36
CA LEU A 189 8.29 19.04 -12.62
C LEU A 189 7.34 18.23 -11.75
N LYS A 190 7.17 16.93 -12.03
CA LYS A 190 6.26 16.04 -11.32
C LYS A 190 6.99 15.06 -10.41
N ILE A 191 8.14 14.56 -10.85
CA ILE A 191 8.85 13.46 -10.21
C ILE A 191 10.24 13.94 -9.78
N CYS A 192 10.67 13.52 -8.59
CA CYS A 192 12.02 13.79 -8.11
C CYS A 192 13.07 13.20 -9.07
N THR A 193 14.05 14.02 -9.47
CA THR A 193 15.13 13.65 -10.39
C THR A 193 16.47 13.36 -9.70
N CYS A 194 16.42 13.00 -8.42
CA CYS A 194 17.57 12.40 -7.74
C CYS A 194 17.91 11.04 -8.39
N MET A 195 19.15 10.56 -8.23
CA MET A 195 19.59 9.34 -8.92
C MET A 195 18.73 8.13 -8.54
N SER A 196 18.39 7.98 -7.26
CA SER A 196 17.52 6.91 -6.75
C SER A 196 16.14 6.91 -7.42
N CYS A 197 15.49 8.06 -7.57
CA CYS A 197 14.17 8.15 -8.20
C CYS A 197 14.24 7.94 -9.72
N VAL A 198 15.30 8.42 -10.38
CA VAL A 198 15.52 8.14 -11.81
C VAL A 198 15.73 6.65 -12.04
N MET A 199 16.53 5.99 -11.21
CA MET A 199 16.74 4.54 -11.31
C MET A 199 15.47 3.75 -10.97
N ALA A 200 14.71 4.16 -9.95
CA ALA A 200 13.42 3.56 -9.63
C ALA A 200 12.45 3.63 -10.82
N TRP A 201 12.34 4.80 -11.45
CA TRP A 201 11.54 5.02 -12.66
C TRP A 201 11.98 4.11 -13.80
N ILE A 202 13.29 4.09 -14.12
CA ILE A 202 13.84 3.25 -15.18
C ILE A 202 13.51 1.79 -14.91
N ASN A 203 13.79 1.30 -13.70
CA ASN A 203 13.58 -0.10 -13.34
C ASN A 203 12.10 -0.51 -13.44
N LEU A 204 11.17 0.33 -12.98
CA LEU A 204 9.73 0.08 -13.07
C LEU A 204 9.22 0.09 -14.52
N CYS A 205 9.65 1.06 -15.33
CA CYS A 205 9.30 1.09 -16.75
C CYS A 205 9.86 -0.12 -17.50
N THR A 206 11.09 -0.54 -17.19
CA THR A 206 11.73 -1.70 -17.83
C THR A 206 10.99 -3.00 -17.52
N ILE A 207 10.55 -3.25 -16.29
CA ILE A 207 9.79 -4.48 -15.98
C ILE A 207 8.40 -4.50 -16.60
N LEU A 208 7.76 -3.32 -16.76
CA LEU A 208 6.49 -3.21 -17.50
C LEU A 208 6.68 -3.48 -18.99
N ASP A 209 7.72 -2.92 -19.60
CA ASP A 209 8.06 -3.20 -21.01
C ASP A 209 8.42 -4.68 -21.21
N LEU A 210 9.22 -5.27 -20.31
CA LEU A 210 9.55 -6.70 -20.34
C LEU A 210 8.28 -7.56 -20.25
N SER A 211 7.35 -7.21 -19.36
CA SER A 211 6.08 -7.92 -19.21
C SER A 211 5.22 -7.84 -20.48
N HIS A 212 5.17 -6.67 -21.13
CA HIS A 212 4.47 -6.49 -22.40
C HIS A 212 4.99 -7.45 -23.49
N TRP A 213 6.32 -7.62 -23.59
CA TRP A 213 6.94 -8.49 -24.58
C TRP A 213 6.99 -9.97 -24.20
N GLN A 214 6.52 -10.34 -23.00
CA GLN A 214 6.69 -11.69 -22.49
C GLN A 214 6.00 -12.74 -23.36
N LYS A 215 4.87 -12.40 -23.99
CA LYS A 215 4.19 -13.27 -24.96
C LYS A 215 5.07 -13.60 -26.16
N ASN A 216 5.71 -12.59 -26.76
CA ASN A 216 6.64 -12.76 -27.88
C ASN A 216 7.83 -13.63 -27.46
N LEU A 217 8.43 -13.32 -26.31
CA LEU A 217 9.58 -14.05 -25.78
C LEU A 217 9.25 -15.53 -25.54
N ASN A 218 8.07 -15.83 -24.98
CA ASN A 218 7.62 -17.21 -24.74
C ASN A 218 7.36 -17.99 -26.03
N LYS A 219 6.83 -17.33 -27.06
CA LYS A 219 6.58 -17.92 -28.37
C LYS A 219 7.81 -17.96 -29.28
N ARG A 220 8.92 -17.34 -28.85
CA ARG A 220 10.13 -17.12 -29.67
C ARG A 220 9.85 -16.28 -30.93
N GLU A 221 8.87 -15.38 -30.83
CA GLU A 221 8.60 -14.38 -31.85
C GLU A 221 9.57 -13.19 -31.65
N PRO A 222 10.20 -12.68 -32.72
CA PRO A 222 11.10 -11.54 -32.62
C PRO A 222 10.36 -10.28 -32.13
N ILE A 223 10.97 -9.53 -31.23
CA ILE A 223 10.50 -8.21 -30.82
C ILE A 223 10.78 -7.24 -31.98
N PRO A 224 9.81 -6.41 -32.39
CA PRO A 224 10.02 -5.43 -33.46
C PRO A 224 11.22 -4.51 -33.17
N MET A 225 12.19 -4.52 -34.08
CA MET A 225 13.33 -3.63 -34.01
C MET A 225 12.92 -2.20 -34.40
N ILE A 226 13.44 -1.22 -33.66
CA ILE A 226 13.23 0.21 -33.95
C ILE A 226 14.44 0.74 -34.74
N PRO A 227 14.24 1.26 -35.96
CA PRO A 227 15.31 1.90 -36.71
C PRO A 227 15.95 3.04 -35.92
N ARG A 228 17.28 3.20 -36.05
CA ARG A 228 18.02 4.26 -35.34
C ARG A 228 17.45 5.63 -35.67
N GLY A 229 17.34 6.50 -34.66
CA GLY A 229 16.82 7.86 -34.82
C GLY A 229 15.30 7.97 -35.00
N THR A 230 14.57 6.85 -35.07
CA THR A 230 13.11 6.85 -35.19
C THR A 230 12.45 6.53 -33.86
N THR A 231 11.26 7.08 -33.65
CA THR A 231 10.38 6.70 -32.53
C THR A 231 9.02 6.34 -33.12
N PRO A 232 8.79 5.07 -33.47
CA PRO A 232 7.53 4.68 -34.11
C PRO A 232 6.37 4.88 -33.14
N GLU A 233 5.18 5.14 -33.68
CA GLU A 233 4.04 5.55 -32.87
C GLU A 233 3.63 4.48 -31.85
N TRP A 234 3.69 3.20 -32.23
CA TRP A 234 3.42 2.09 -31.31
C TRP A 234 4.36 2.12 -30.09
N ASN A 235 5.62 2.50 -30.28
CA ASN A 235 6.60 2.56 -29.20
C ASN A 235 6.27 3.73 -28.28
N ARG A 236 5.96 4.91 -28.84
CA ARG A 236 5.54 6.07 -28.04
C ARG A 236 4.32 5.74 -27.17
N ARG A 237 3.28 5.13 -27.75
CA ARG A 237 2.07 4.72 -27.01
C ARG A 237 2.39 3.72 -25.89
N LEU A 238 3.29 2.76 -26.14
CA LEU A 238 3.72 1.80 -25.12
C LEU A 238 4.51 2.48 -23.98
N LEU A 239 5.42 3.39 -24.32
CA LEU A 239 6.18 4.17 -23.34
C LEU A 239 5.26 5.04 -22.47
N ASP A 240 4.27 5.69 -23.09
CA ASP A 240 3.29 6.52 -22.40
C ASP A 240 2.39 5.68 -21.49
N ALA A 241 1.95 4.50 -21.94
CA ALA A 241 1.16 3.58 -21.12
C ALA A 241 1.95 3.07 -19.91
N ASN A 242 3.21 2.68 -20.10
CA ASN A 242 4.07 2.23 -19.00
C ASN A 242 4.32 3.36 -17.99
N ALA A 243 4.62 4.57 -18.48
CA ALA A 243 4.81 5.73 -17.63
C ALA A 243 3.55 6.07 -16.82
N ALA A 244 2.37 6.04 -17.44
CA ALA A 244 1.10 6.29 -16.76
C ALA A 244 0.81 5.27 -15.65
N ILE A 245 1.19 4.00 -15.85
CA ILE A 245 1.07 2.96 -14.80
C ILE A 245 2.02 3.27 -13.63
N VAL A 246 3.25 3.68 -13.90
CA VAL A 246 4.22 4.04 -12.85
C VAL A 246 3.78 5.28 -12.09
N GLU A 247 3.33 6.32 -12.78
CA GLU A 247 2.75 7.53 -12.17
C GLU A 247 1.56 7.16 -11.27
N LYS A 248 0.63 6.34 -11.76
CA LYS A 248 -0.48 5.84 -10.94
C LYS A 248 -0.01 5.03 -9.73
N ALA A 249 1.07 4.27 -9.85
CA ALA A 249 1.64 3.49 -8.75
C ALA A 249 2.28 4.36 -7.66
N MET A 250 2.70 5.59 -7.99
CA MET A 250 3.18 6.56 -7.01
C MET A 250 2.06 7.03 -6.08
N ASP A 251 0.83 7.09 -6.59
CA ASP A 251 -0.35 7.49 -5.82
C ASP A 251 -1.10 6.29 -5.21
N SER A 252 -1.07 5.13 -5.87
CA SER A 252 -1.78 3.91 -5.48
C SER A 252 -0.82 2.76 -5.18
N ARG A 253 -0.75 2.37 -3.91
CA ARG A 253 0.08 1.25 -3.46
C ARG A 253 -0.43 -0.08 -4.00
N LEU A 254 -1.73 -0.20 -4.27
CA LEU A 254 -2.28 -1.41 -4.89
C LEU A 254 -1.79 -1.55 -6.33
N VAL A 255 -1.69 -0.46 -7.09
CA VAL A 255 -1.12 -0.47 -8.45
C VAL A 255 0.36 -0.86 -8.40
N HIS A 256 1.13 -0.38 -7.42
CA HIS A 256 2.51 -0.85 -7.21
C HIS A 256 2.56 -2.38 -7.00
N ALA A 257 1.68 -2.94 -6.18
CA ALA A 257 1.60 -4.38 -5.97
C ALA A 257 1.31 -5.14 -7.29
N VAL A 258 0.45 -4.60 -8.17
CA VAL A 258 0.19 -5.17 -9.51
C VAL A 258 1.44 -5.16 -10.41
N ILE A 259 2.24 -4.10 -10.36
CA ILE A 259 3.53 -4.08 -11.09
C ILE A 259 4.44 -5.23 -10.60
N LEU A 260 4.50 -5.45 -9.28
CA LEU A 260 5.29 -6.55 -8.71
C LEU A 260 4.73 -7.93 -9.09
N GLU A 261 3.40 -8.10 -9.09
CA GLU A 261 2.72 -9.31 -9.56
C GLU A 261 3.09 -9.63 -11.02
N ASN A 262 2.99 -8.63 -11.91
CA ASN A 262 3.34 -8.78 -13.32
C ASN A 262 4.82 -9.17 -13.50
N HIS A 263 5.71 -8.56 -12.71
CA HIS A 263 7.14 -8.86 -12.79
C HIS A 263 7.48 -10.24 -12.22
N LEU A 264 6.83 -10.67 -11.13
CA LEU A 264 7.00 -12.02 -10.60
C LEU A 264 6.58 -13.05 -11.65
N SER A 265 5.40 -12.89 -12.24
CA SER A 265 4.89 -13.76 -13.30
C SER A 265 5.84 -13.80 -14.50
N THR A 266 6.35 -12.63 -14.91
CA THR A 266 7.33 -12.52 -16.00
C THR A 266 8.64 -13.23 -15.67
N THR A 267 9.14 -13.09 -14.45
CA THR A 267 10.38 -13.74 -13.98
C THR A 267 10.22 -15.26 -13.94
N ILE A 268 9.13 -15.76 -13.36
CA ILE A 268 8.80 -17.19 -13.31
C ILE A 268 8.78 -17.75 -14.74
N GLN A 269 7.96 -17.17 -15.63
CA GLN A 269 7.83 -17.62 -17.01
C GLN A 269 9.17 -17.64 -17.75
N THR A 270 10.02 -16.64 -17.51
CA THR A 270 11.35 -16.54 -18.11
C THR A 270 12.27 -17.67 -17.64
N ILE A 271 12.33 -17.95 -16.34
CA ILE A 271 13.13 -19.04 -15.77
C ILE A 271 12.66 -20.40 -16.33
N PHE A 272 11.35 -20.62 -16.44
CA PHE A 272 10.81 -21.85 -17.04
C PHE A 272 11.11 -21.96 -18.54
N ARG A 273 11.04 -20.85 -19.28
CA ARG A 273 11.34 -20.81 -20.72
C ARG A 273 12.79 -21.19 -21.02
N THR A 274 13.74 -20.59 -20.32
CA THR A 274 15.18 -20.81 -20.55
C THR A 274 15.60 -22.25 -20.23
N PHE A 275 14.84 -22.92 -19.37
CA PHE A 275 15.05 -24.33 -19.02
C PHE A 275 14.57 -25.31 -20.10
N ARG A 276 13.43 -25.05 -20.76
CA ARG A 276 12.80 -25.98 -21.73
C ARG A 276 13.69 -26.33 -22.93
N GLY A 277 14.79 -25.59 -23.17
CA GLY A 277 15.73 -25.85 -24.27
C GLY A 277 17.04 -26.58 -23.88
N LYS A 278 17.33 -26.78 -22.59
CA LYS A 278 18.63 -27.34 -22.14
C LYS A 278 18.54 -28.88 -22.04
N LYS A 279 19.21 -29.60 -22.97
CA LYS A 279 19.35 -31.07 -22.96
C LYS A 279 20.45 -31.53 -21.98
N THR A 280 20.39 -31.12 -20.73
CA THR A 280 21.31 -31.61 -19.68
C THR A 280 20.59 -32.54 -18.73
N VAL A 281 21.27 -33.57 -18.23
CA VAL A 281 20.71 -34.62 -17.36
C VAL A 281 20.11 -34.05 -16.06
N HIS A 282 20.65 -32.93 -15.56
CA HIS A 282 20.08 -32.17 -14.44
C HIS A 282 20.33 -30.66 -14.62
N PRO A 283 19.53 -29.93 -15.42
CA PRO A 283 19.71 -28.49 -15.50
C PRO A 283 19.28 -27.90 -14.15
N LYS A 284 20.09 -27.00 -13.58
CA LYS A 284 19.67 -26.21 -12.41
C LYS A 284 18.93 -24.98 -12.91
N ARG A 285 17.67 -24.82 -12.51
CA ARG A 285 16.92 -23.58 -12.75
C ARG A 285 17.51 -22.46 -11.90
N LEU A 286 17.48 -21.23 -12.42
CA LEU A 286 17.86 -20.06 -11.65
C LEU A 286 17.07 -20.03 -10.34
N TYR A 287 17.74 -19.75 -9.23
CA TYR A 287 17.16 -19.77 -7.88
C TYR A 287 16.51 -21.11 -7.47
N HIS A 288 16.82 -22.20 -8.17
CA HIS A 288 16.29 -23.54 -7.87
C HIS A 288 14.75 -23.58 -7.88
N LEU A 289 14.12 -22.71 -8.69
CA LEU A 289 12.67 -22.55 -8.74
C LEU A 289 11.96 -23.87 -9.08
N THR A 290 11.10 -24.32 -8.17
CA THR A 290 10.27 -25.51 -8.36
C THR A 290 8.91 -25.17 -8.98
N GLN A 291 8.17 -26.19 -9.40
CA GLN A 291 6.81 -26.01 -9.94
C GLN A 291 5.82 -25.58 -8.85
N SER A 292 5.92 -26.14 -7.64
CA SER A 292 5.06 -25.77 -6.51
C SER A 292 5.31 -24.32 -6.04
N GLU A 293 6.57 -23.85 -6.09
CA GLU A 293 6.89 -22.45 -5.80
C GLU A 293 6.32 -21.49 -6.84
N ALA A 294 6.33 -21.89 -8.11
CA ALA A 294 5.71 -21.12 -9.18
C ALA A 294 4.19 -20.97 -8.98
N GLU A 295 3.53 -22.04 -8.51
CA GLU A 295 2.10 -22.07 -8.22
C GLU A 295 1.72 -21.28 -6.96
N ARG A 296 2.64 -21.15 -5.99
CA ARG A 296 2.43 -20.29 -4.82
C ARG A 296 2.40 -18.80 -5.17
N GLU A 297 2.98 -18.42 -6.31
CA GLU A 297 3.07 -17.02 -6.77
C GLU A 297 3.64 -16.08 -5.69
N THR A 298 4.71 -16.55 -5.04
CA THR A 298 5.48 -15.81 -4.03
C THR A 298 6.93 -15.65 -4.48
N ASP A 299 7.55 -14.53 -4.10
CA ASP A 299 8.93 -14.21 -4.49
C ASP A 299 10.03 -14.76 -3.57
N GLU A 300 9.68 -15.59 -2.58
CA GLU A 300 10.60 -16.22 -1.61
C GLU A 300 11.80 -16.92 -2.27
N PHE A 301 11.60 -17.57 -3.42
CA PHE A 301 12.68 -18.27 -4.12
C PHE A 301 13.81 -17.32 -4.54
N LEU A 302 13.53 -16.03 -4.76
CA LEU A 302 14.52 -15.02 -5.13
C LEU A 302 15.52 -14.71 -4.01
N GLU A 303 15.30 -15.18 -2.78
CA GLU A 303 16.29 -15.09 -1.70
C GLU A 303 17.49 -16.00 -1.89
N ARG A 304 17.33 -17.06 -2.69
CA ARG A 304 18.43 -17.99 -2.94
C ARG A 304 19.55 -17.30 -3.71
N SER A 305 20.75 -17.88 -3.61
CA SER A 305 21.90 -17.41 -4.36
C SER A 305 21.61 -17.41 -5.87
N GLY A 306 22.01 -16.34 -6.54
CA GLY A 306 21.86 -16.15 -7.97
C GLY A 306 22.72 -15.00 -8.49
N PRO A 307 22.82 -14.83 -9.80
CA PRO A 307 23.59 -13.75 -10.40
C PRO A 307 22.94 -12.40 -10.06
N PRO A 308 23.74 -11.39 -9.65
CA PRO A 308 23.20 -10.05 -9.46
C PRO A 308 22.85 -9.41 -10.81
N SER A 309 21.84 -8.54 -10.82
CA SER A 309 21.41 -7.77 -12.00
C SER A 309 21.37 -6.29 -11.66
N TYR A 310 22.55 -5.66 -11.69
CA TYR A 310 22.70 -4.26 -11.26
C TYR A 310 22.13 -3.26 -12.26
N GLU A 311 22.35 -3.50 -13.55
CA GLU A 311 21.99 -2.55 -14.60
C GLU A 311 20.68 -2.94 -15.29
N PRO A 312 19.80 -1.96 -15.57
CA PRO A 312 18.64 -2.19 -16.41
C PRO A 312 19.08 -2.62 -17.81
N PRO A 313 18.39 -3.61 -18.43
CA PRO A 313 18.54 -3.93 -19.84
C PRO A 313 18.62 -2.67 -20.70
N TRP A 314 19.61 -2.59 -21.58
CA TRP A 314 19.86 -1.40 -22.37
C TRP A 314 18.94 -1.33 -23.62
N HIS A 315 18.83 -2.45 -24.33
CA HIS A 315 17.92 -2.65 -25.45
C HIS A 315 16.99 -3.84 -25.20
N ARG A 316 15.87 -3.90 -25.94
CA ARG A 316 14.94 -5.04 -25.88
C ARG A 316 15.58 -6.37 -26.29
N ASP A 317 16.65 -6.33 -27.09
CA ASP A 317 17.44 -7.51 -27.43
C ASP A 317 18.06 -8.18 -26.19
N ASN A 318 18.36 -7.41 -25.14
CA ASN A 318 18.86 -7.95 -23.89
C ASN A 318 17.82 -8.83 -23.19
N TYR A 319 16.52 -8.70 -23.49
CA TYR A 319 15.46 -9.51 -22.88
C TYR A 319 15.56 -11.00 -23.25
N TYR A 320 16.17 -11.33 -24.40
CA TYR A 320 16.33 -12.72 -24.81
C TYR A 320 17.28 -13.51 -23.91
N GLY A 321 18.35 -12.87 -23.43
CA GLY A 321 19.36 -13.46 -22.54
C GLY A 321 19.08 -13.23 -21.06
N LEU A 322 18.06 -12.45 -20.72
CA LEU A 322 17.71 -12.11 -19.35
C LEU A 322 16.95 -13.28 -18.71
N GLU A 323 17.52 -13.91 -17.68
CA GLU A 323 16.83 -14.97 -16.93
C GLU A 323 15.97 -14.41 -15.78
N ALA A 324 16.49 -13.40 -15.07
CA ALA A 324 15.77 -12.65 -14.05
C ALA A 324 16.38 -11.24 -13.91
N TYR A 325 15.53 -10.25 -13.64
CA TYR A 325 15.94 -8.87 -13.38
C TYR A 325 15.49 -8.44 -11.99
N VAL A 326 16.44 -8.30 -11.07
CA VAL A 326 16.20 -8.00 -9.65
C VAL A 326 17.31 -7.07 -9.16
N PRO A 327 17.18 -5.75 -9.41
CA PRO A 327 18.20 -4.74 -9.11
C PRO A 327 18.23 -4.37 -7.63
N ASN A 328 19.08 -3.42 -7.27
CA ASN A 328 19.18 -2.84 -5.91
C ASN A 328 19.53 -3.84 -4.80
N ARG A 329 20.19 -4.94 -5.16
CA ARG A 329 20.70 -5.94 -4.22
C ARG A 329 22.05 -6.52 -4.65
N LYS A 330 22.82 -7.03 -3.69
CA LYS A 330 24.07 -7.77 -3.92
C LYS A 330 24.11 -8.98 -3.00
N TRP A 331 24.67 -10.08 -3.51
CA TRP A 331 24.91 -11.27 -2.73
C TRP A 331 26.14 -11.06 -1.84
N ASP A 332 25.94 -11.16 -0.53
CA ASP A 332 27.04 -11.26 0.43
C ASP A 332 27.47 -12.72 0.54
N LYS A 333 28.71 -13.01 0.15
CA LYS A 333 29.28 -14.37 0.21
C LYS A 333 29.58 -14.81 1.65
N VAL A 334 29.79 -13.88 2.57
CA VAL A 334 30.14 -14.20 3.97
C VAL A 334 28.88 -14.51 4.76
N GLN A 335 27.85 -13.69 4.59
CA GLN A 335 26.58 -13.85 5.32
C GLN A 335 25.55 -14.70 4.55
N GLU A 336 25.92 -15.20 3.37
CA GLU A 336 25.08 -15.98 2.46
C GLU A 336 23.67 -15.41 2.27
N LYS A 337 23.59 -14.08 2.12
CA LYS A 337 22.31 -13.37 2.02
C LYS A 337 22.37 -12.19 1.08
N TRP A 338 21.21 -11.76 0.62
CA TRP A 338 21.06 -10.53 -0.15
C TRP A 338 21.14 -9.29 0.76
N ILE A 339 22.02 -8.35 0.41
CA ILE A 339 22.04 -6.99 0.96
C ILE A 339 21.29 -6.08 -0.01
N TYR A 340 20.35 -5.31 0.51
CA TYR A 340 19.51 -4.38 -0.26
C TYR A 340 19.96 -2.94 -0.05
N TYR A 341 20.03 -2.16 -1.12
CA TYR A 341 20.61 -0.80 -1.09
C TYR A 341 19.59 0.32 -1.25
N ALA A 342 18.39 0.03 -1.77
CA ALA A 342 17.42 1.08 -2.08
C ALA A 342 17.02 1.95 -0.87
N LYS A 343 17.04 1.40 0.35
CA LYS A 343 16.61 2.11 1.56
C LYS A 343 17.64 3.17 1.95
N GLY A 344 17.20 4.43 2.05
CA GLY A 344 18.02 5.57 2.47
C GLY A 344 18.90 6.20 1.38
N MET A 345 18.98 5.61 0.18
CA MET A 345 19.74 6.22 -0.92
C MET A 345 19.10 7.52 -1.43
N HIS A 346 17.77 7.62 -1.38
CA HIS A 346 17.08 8.86 -1.76
C HIS A 346 17.57 10.07 -0.97
N ASP A 347 17.63 9.97 0.36
CA ASP A 347 18.04 11.08 1.22
C ASP A 347 19.51 11.45 0.99
N ASN A 348 20.37 10.45 0.80
CA ASN A 348 21.78 10.66 0.45
C ASN A 348 21.94 11.36 -0.90
N ASP A 349 21.16 10.97 -1.90
CA ASP A 349 21.18 11.59 -3.22
C ASP A 349 20.66 13.03 -3.17
N LEU A 350 19.62 13.30 -2.38
CA LEU A 350 19.13 14.66 -2.16
C LEU A 350 20.19 15.54 -1.50
N GLN A 351 20.87 15.02 -0.46
CA GLN A 351 21.97 15.75 0.17
C GLN A 351 23.10 16.03 -0.82
N TRP A 352 23.45 15.07 -1.67
CA TRP A 352 24.43 15.27 -2.72
C TRP A 352 23.97 16.36 -3.70
N VAL A 353 22.73 16.32 -4.19
CA VAL A 353 22.20 17.34 -5.11
C VAL A 353 22.22 18.73 -4.46
N LYS A 354 21.79 18.86 -3.20
CA LYS A 354 21.85 20.13 -2.46
C LYS A 354 23.27 20.68 -2.41
N ARG A 355 24.27 19.86 -2.08
CA ARG A 355 25.67 20.31 -1.95
C ARG A 355 26.23 20.91 -3.24
N TRP A 356 25.85 20.37 -4.40
CA TRP A 356 26.45 20.73 -5.68
C TRP A 356 25.62 21.70 -6.53
N TYR A 357 24.29 21.71 -6.35
CA TYR A 357 23.37 22.41 -7.25
C TYR A 357 22.45 23.43 -6.56
N THR A 358 22.64 23.69 -5.26
CA THR A 358 21.92 24.80 -4.61
C THR A 358 22.33 26.11 -5.28
N PRO A 359 21.37 26.92 -5.78
CA PRO A 359 21.67 28.22 -6.36
C PRO A 359 22.41 29.08 -5.32
N LYS A 360 23.66 29.45 -5.63
CA LYS A 360 24.36 30.44 -4.82
C LYS A 360 23.69 31.78 -5.10
N VAL A 361 23.04 32.36 -4.09
CA VAL A 361 22.60 33.76 -4.16
C VAL A 361 23.88 34.57 -4.43
N PRO A 362 23.97 35.33 -5.53
CA PRO A 362 25.13 36.21 -5.75
C PRO A 362 25.21 37.15 -4.55
N PRO A 363 26.41 37.38 -3.97
CA PRO A 363 26.55 38.31 -2.87
C PRO A 363 26.02 39.65 -3.37
N THR A 364 24.91 40.09 -2.77
CA THR A 364 24.37 41.42 -2.96
C THR A 364 25.51 42.40 -2.78
N ALA A 365 25.71 43.26 -3.78
CA ALA A 365 26.63 44.37 -3.72
C ALA A 365 26.28 45.23 -2.50
N VAL A 366 26.91 44.94 -1.37
CA VAL A 366 27.06 45.89 -0.28
C VAL A 366 27.90 47.00 -0.89
N LYS A 367 27.25 48.09 -1.28
CA LYS A 367 27.92 49.33 -1.67
C LYS A 367 28.88 49.69 -0.54
N GLU A 368 30.15 49.48 -0.81
CA GLU A 368 31.27 49.99 -0.04
C GLU A 368 31.11 51.52 -0.02
N GLN A 369 30.61 52.04 1.10
CA GLN A 369 30.64 53.47 1.36
C GLN A 369 32.11 53.86 1.49
N ALA A 370 32.66 54.40 0.41
CA ALA A 370 33.96 55.01 0.39
C ALA A 370 34.03 56.11 1.47
N ILE A 371 34.86 55.87 2.47
CA ILE A 371 35.26 56.87 3.46
C ILE A 371 36.15 57.88 2.72
N GLU A 372 35.67 59.11 2.57
CA GLU A 372 36.47 60.23 2.08
C GLU A 372 37.68 60.50 2.99
N PRO A 373 38.90 60.69 2.46
CA PRO A 373 40.02 61.16 3.25
C PRO A 373 39.94 62.68 3.49
N PRO A 374 40.32 63.18 4.68
CA PRO A 374 40.22 64.60 5.00
C PRO A 374 41.27 65.44 4.26
N ALA A 375 40.85 66.65 3.91
CA ALA A 375 41.59 67.66 3.19
C ALA A 375 42.93 68.04 3.85
N ARG A 376 43.98 68.11 3.02
CA ARG A 376 45.31 68.57 3.37
C ARG A 376 45.30 70.11 3.43
N SER A 377 45.41 70.69 4.61
CA SER A 377 45.63 72.13 4.78
C SER A 377 47.05 72.51 4.37
N GLU A 378 47.16 73.31 3.32
CA GLU A 378 48.32 74.15 3.02
C GLU A 378 48.47 75.26 4.05
N LYS A 379 49.69 75.84 4.10
CA LYS A 379 50.18 77.07 4.77
C LYS A 379 51.19 76.77 5.89
N ILE A 380 52.36 77.42 6.01
CA ILE A 380 52.92 78.63 5.41
C ILE A 380 54.45 78.57 5.56
N SER A 381 55.16 79.10 4.56
CA SER A 381 56.57 79.51 4.57
C SER A 381 56.83 80.69 5.50
N GLU A 382 57.97 80.78 6.19
CA GLU A 382 58.79 82.00 6.23
C GLU A 382 60.09 81.85 7.05
N VAL A 383 61.18 82.26 6.36
CA VAL A 383 62.50 82.77 6.77
C VAL A 383 63.47 81.89 7.55
#